data_AF-A0A2V7DEW7-F1
#
_entry.id   AF-A0A2V7DEW7-F1
#
_cell.length_a   1.000
_cell.length_b   1.000
_cell.length_c   1.000
_cell.angle_alpha   90.00
_cell.angle_beta   90.00
_cell.angle_gamma   90.00
#
_symmetry.space_group_name_H-M   'P 1'
#
loop_
_entity.id
_entity.type
_entity.pdbx_description
1 polymer ?
#
loop_
_entity_poly.entity_id
_entity_poly.type
_entity_poly.pdbx_seq_one_letter_code
_entity_poly.pdbx_strand_id
1 'polypeptide(L)' 'MKRSVEIGPSTRFELVTRAKATGADGWNGGFTESSLDPSAVRPGDYATVTIERAGHQRNAVSVQIVRPANG' A
#
# COMPACT_ATOMS: atom_id res chain seq x y z
N MET A 1 -8.14 -15.30 14.31
CA MET A 1 -6.69 -15.06 14.55
C MET A 1 -6.32 -13.70 13.96
N LYS A 2 -5.82 -12.75 14.76
CA LYS A 2 -5.32 -11.46 14.26
C LYS A 2 -3.81 -11.57 14.03
N ARG A 3 -3.31 -11.01 12.92
CA ARG A 3 -1.87 -10.87 12.66
C ARG A 3 -1.49 -9.41 12.85
N SER A 4 -0.46 -9.13 13.64
CA SER A 4 0.13 -7.81 13.80
C SER A 4 1.42 -7.68 13.00
N VAL A 5 1.70 -6.46 12.55
CA VAL A 5 2.94 -6.03 11.90
C VAL A 5 3.32 -4.70 12.52
N GLU A 6 4.61 -4.47 12.73
CA GLU A 6 5.12 -3.21 13.27
C GLU A 6 5.38 -2.22 12.13
N ILE A 7 4.89 -0.98 12.29
CA ILE A 7 5.14 0.11 11.34
C ILE A 7 6.33 0.92 11.86
N GLY A 8 7.40 0.93 11.08
CA GLY A 8 8.61 1.69 11.41
C GLY A 8 8.62 3.07 10.76
N PRO A 9 9.52 3.97 11.20
CA PRO A 9 9.65 5.31 10.63
C PRO A 9 10.11 5.31 9.16
N SER A 10 10.70 4.22 8.68
CA SER A 10 11.11 4.03 7.28
C SER A 10 10.06 3.29 6.43
N THR A 11 8.93 2.87 7.02
CA THR A 11 7.88 2.19 6.26
C THR A 11 7.29 3.15 5.24
N ARG A 12 7.36 2.78 3.95
CA ARG A 12 6.76 3.59 2.90
C ARG A 12 5.27 3.32 2.79
N PHE A 13 4.49 4.38 2.62
CA PHE A 13 3.06 4.30 2.35
C PHE A 13 2.77 4.83 0.95
N GLU A 14 2.05 4.05 0.17
CA GLU A 14 1.70 4.38 -1.21
C GLU A 14 0.21 4.16 -1.44
N LEU A 15 -0.46 5.13 -2.07
CA LEU A 15 -1.80 4.96 -2.60
C LEU A 15 -1.70 4.42 -4.03
N VAL A 16 -2.32 3.28 -4.25
CA VAL A 16 -2.42 2.60 -5.54
C VAL A 16 -3.76 2.95 -6.18
N THR A 17 -3.73 3.61 -7.33
CA THR A 17 -4.92 3.97 -8.08
C THR A 17 -4.90 3.36 -9.47
N ARG A 18 -6.06 3.01 -10.01
CA ARG A 18 -6.15 2.57 -11.41
C ARG A 18 -5.75 3.73 -12.33
N ALA A 19 -4.81 3.47 -13.24
CA ALA A 19 -4.39 4.45 -14.23
C ALA A 19 -5.58 4.81 -15.14
N LYS A 20 -5.84 6.12 -15.31
CA LYS A 20 -6.88 6.63 -16.21
C LYS A 20 -6.46 6.64 -17.68
N ALA A 21 -5.15 6.77 -17.91
CA ALA A 21 -4.56 6.76 -19.24
C ALA A 21 -3.67 5.52 -19.38
N THR A 22 -3.44 5.11 -20.62
CA THR A 22 -2.39 4.18 -20.96
C THR A 22 -1.06 4.75 -20.46
N GLY A 23 -0.32 4.01 -19.64
CA GLY A 23 0.99 4.44 -19.17
C GLY A 23 1.95 4.68 -20.35
N ALA A 24 3.10 5.32 -20.10
CA ALA A 24 4.12 5.54 -21.13
C ALA A 24 4.65 4.22 -21.75
N ASP A 25 4.40 3.10 -21.07
CA ASP A 25 4.67 1.72 -21.48
C ASP A 25 3.56 1.08 -22.34
N GLY A 26 2.46 1.79 -22.61
CA GLY A 26 1.38 1.30 -23.47
C GLY A 26 0.41 0.31 -22.79
N TRP A 27 0.51 0.08 -21.47
CA TRP A 27 -0.36 -0.86 -20.78
C TRP A 27 -1.70 -0.22 -20.38
N ASN A 28 -2.79 -0.62 -21.04
CA ASN A 28 -4.14 -0.22 -20.67
C ASN A 28 -4.59 -0.93 -19.39
N GLY A 29 -4.96 -0.14 -18.38
CA GLY A 29 -5.51 -0.68 -17.11
C GLY A 29 -4.47 -0.98 -16.03
N GLY A 30 -3.25 -0.46 -16.14
CA GLY A 30 -2.24 -0.51 -15.09
C GLY A 30 -2.63 0.27 -13.81
N PHE A 31 -1.76 0.24 -12.82
CA PHE A 31 -1.90 1.00 -11.58
C PHE A 31 -0.80 2.06 -11.49
N THR A 32 -1.13 3.20 -10.88
CA THR A 32 -0.15 4.23 -10.50
C THR A 32 -0.02 4.26 -8.99
N GLU A 33 1.21 4.38 -8.52
CA GLU A 33 1.54 4.52 -7.10
C GLU A 33 1.86 5.98 -6.81
N SER A 34 1.38 6.48 -5.67
CA SER A 34 1.67 7.84 -5.20
C SER A 34 1.96 7.81 -3.71
N SER A 35 2.90 8.63 -3.24
CA SER A 35 3.21 8.72 -1.81
C SER A 35 1.96 9.07 -1.00
N LEU A 36 1.76 8.36 0.10
CA LEU A 36 0.61 8.54 0.99
C LEU A 36 1.10 8.84 2.40
N ASP A 37 0.55 9.88 3.02
CA ASP A 37 0.76 10.10 4.45
C ASP A 37 0.09 8.96 5.25
N PRO A 38 0.79 8.31 6.21
CA PRO A 38 0.20 7.23 7.01
C PRO A 38 -1.10 7.62 7.73
N SER A 39 -1.26 8.89 8.11
CA SER A 39 -2.47 9.41 8.75
C SER A 39 -3.69 9.47 7.81
N ALA A 40 -3.48 9.37 6.50
CA ALA A 40 -4.53 9.40 5.49
C ALA A 40 -5.09 8.00 5.14
N VAL A 41 -4.63 6.94 5.81
CA VAL A 41 -5.22 5.60 5.76
C VAL A 41 -6.56 5.61 6.48
N ARG A 42 -7.57 5.00 5.86
CA ARG A 42 -8.96 5.06 6.34
C ARG A 42 -9.51 3.67 6.64
N PRO A 43 -10.47 3.54 7.58
CA PRO A 43 -11.27 2.34 7.69
C PRO A 43 -11.95 2.03 6.34
N GLY A 44 -11.88 0.78 5.90
CA GLY A 44 -12.38 0.35 4.59
C GLY A 44 -11.32 0.30 3.49
N ASP A 45 -10.13 0.88 3.71
CA ASP A 45 -9.00 0.72 2.80
C ASP A 45 -8.51 -0.74 2.80
N TYR A 46 -8.19 -1.26 1.61
CA TYR A 46 -7.44 -2.51 1.49
C TYR A 46 -5.95 -2.21 1.54
N ALA A 47 -5.21 -2.95 2.36
CA ALA A 47 -3.78 -2.77 2.53
C ALA A 47 -3.01 -4.05 2.18
N THR A 48 -2.04 -3.93 1.28
CA THR A 48 -0.98 -4.93 1.09
C THR A 48 0.23 -4.48 1.87
N VAL A 49 0.69 -5.32 2.81
CA VAL A 49 1.85 -5.01 3.66
C VAL A 49 3.00 -5.94 3.31
N THR A 50 4.09 -5.36 2.80
CA THR A 50 5.35 -6.07 2.59
C THR A 50 6.16 -5.98 3.87
N ILE A 51 6.63 -7.13 4.36
CA ILE A 51 7.42 -7.21 5.58
C ILE A 51 8.81 -7.76 5.29
N GLU A 52 9.80 -7.25 6.00
CA GLU A 52 11.07 -7.93 6.21
C GLU A 52 11.02 -8.70 7.53
N ARG A 53 11.66 -9.86 7.54
CA ARG A 53 11.76 -10.71 8.73
C ARG A 53 13.19 -10.66 9.25
N ALA A 54 13.35 -10.13 10.46
CA ALA A 54 14.58 -10.21 11.23
C ALA A 54 14.29 -11.03 12.51
N GLY A 55 14.66 -12.31 12.49
CA GLY A 55 14.30 -13.25 13.57
C GLY A 55 12.78 -13.38 13.74
N HIS A 56 12.27 -13.01 14.92
CA HIS A 56 10.84 -13.04 15.23
C HIS A 56 10.09 -11.75 14.88
N GLN A 57 10.80 -10.67 14.54
CA GLN A 57 10.18 -9.40 14.19
C GLN A 57 9.64 -9.39 12.76
N ARG A 58 8.52 -8.70 12.57
CA ARG A 58 7.85 -8.49 11.28
C ARG A 58 7.71 -7.00 11.08
N ASN A 59 8.71 -6.40 10.44
CA ASN A 59 8.76 -4.96 10.23
C ASN A 59 8.20 -4.66 8.84
N ALA A 60 7.21 -3.78 8.77
CA ALA A 60 6.70 -3.33 7.49
C ALA A 60 7.76 -2.49 6.76
N VAL A 61 8.05 -2.86 5.52
CA VAL A 61 8.91 -2.04 4.63
C VAL A 61 8.07 -1.21 3.67
N SER A 62 6.92 -1.74 3.23
CA SER A 62 5.95 -0.98 2.45
C SER A 62 4.52 -1.35 2.79
N VAL A 63 3.64 -0.35 2.70
CA VAL A 63 2.19 -0.48 2.80
C VAL A 63 1.58 0.15 1.56
N GLN A 64 0.98 -0.68 0.72
CA GLN A 64 0.26 -0.25 -0.47
C GLN A 64 -1.24 -0.26 -0.18
N ILE A 65 -1.87 0.89 -0.38
CA ILE A 65 -3.27 1.13 -0.08
C ILE A 65 -4.08 1.17 -1.37
N VAL A 66 -5.14 0.37 -1.44
CA VAL A 66 -6.17 0.43 -2.47
C VAL A 66 -7.45 0.92 -1.83
N ARG A 67 -7.97 2.05 -2.33
CA ARG A 67 -9.28 2.56 -1.92
C ARG A 67 -10.37 1.91 -2.77
N PRO A 68 -11.31 1.17 -2.19
CA PRO A 68 -12.42 0.63 -2.96
C PRO A 68 -13.25 1.79 -3.53
N ALA A 69 -13.64 1.66 -4.81
CA ALA A 69 -14.34 2.73 -5.51
C ALA A 69 -15.77 2.99 -5.00
N ASN A 70 -16.34 2.06 -4.21
CA ASN A 70 -17.60 2.19 -3.48
C ASN A 70 -17.57 1.22 -2.29
N GLY A 71 -18.02 1.66 -1.12
CA GLY A 71 -18.42 0.82 0.01
C GLY A 71 -19.92 0.95 0.22
#